data_AF-A0A935T146-F1
#
_entry.id   AF-A0A935T146-F1
#
_cell.length_a   1.000
_cell.length_b   1.000
_cell.length_c   1.000
_cell.angle_alpha   90.00
_cell.angle_beta   90.00
_cell.angle_gamma   90.00
#
_symmetry.space_group_name_H-M   'P 1'
#
loop_
_entity.id
_entity.type
_entity.pdbx_description
1 polymer ?
#
loop_
_entity_poly.entity_id
_entity_poly.type
_entity_poly.pdbx_seq_one_letter_code
_entity_poly.pdbx_strand_id
1 'polypeptide(L)'
;MRHLPRFFEVCANRLASDGAMALQAILVPERWWAHSKQSVDFIKRYIFPGGQLVGLGAISQALAGTALRLVHYEDITPHYAETLRRWRASFLEQRDAIAALGMDERFFRTWDYYLAYCEGAFHERVNLAAQLVFENPGLRRRAILGALRA
;
A
#
# COMPACT_ATOMS: atom_id res chain seq x y z
N MET A 1 -6.92 -6.34 -11.73
CA MET A 1 -6.83 -4.85 -11.62
C MET A 1 -7.62 -4.11 -12.72
N ARG A 2 -8.89 -4.47 -12.96
CA ARG A 2 -9.74 -3.77 -13.96
C ARG A 2 -10.01 -2.30 -13.60
N HIS A 3 -9.98 -1.95 -12.32
CA HIS A 3 -10.43 -0.65 -11.82
C HIS A 3 -9.31 0.37 -11.61
N LEU A 4 -8.03 -0.03 -11.68
CA LEU A 4 -6.93 0.90 -11.41
C LEU A 4 -6.87 2.08 -12.40
N PRO A 5 -7.05 1.89 -13.73
CA PRO A 5 -7.11 3.04 -14.66
C PRO A 5 -8.27 3.99 -14.33
N ARG A 6 -9.46 3.44 -14.03
CA ARG A 6 -10.63 4.25 -13.66
C ARG A 6 -10.41 5.02 -12.36
N PHE A 7 -9.71 4.44 -11.39
CA PHE A 7 -9.34 5.11 -10.14
C PHE A 7 -8.51 6.37 -10.44
N PHE A 8 -7.44 6.25 -11.24
CA PHE A 8 -6.60 7.40 -11.58
C PHE A 8 -7.33 8.42 -12.46
N GLU A 9 -8.18 7.99 -13.38
CA GLU A 9 -9.02 8.87 -14.20
C GLU A 9 -9.95 9.73 -13.31
N VAL A 10 -10.63 9.10 -12.36
CA VAL A 10 -11.51 9.83 -11.43
C VAL A 10 -10.70 10.80 -10.57
N CYS A 11 -9.54 10.39 -10.05
CA CYS A 11 -8.68 11.27 -9.27
C CYS A 11 -8.22 12.48 -10.09
N ALA A 12 -7.74 12.25 -11.32
CA ALA A 12 -7.29 13.30 -12.22
C ALA A 12 -8.41 14.33 -12.50
N ASN A 13 -9.63 13.85 -12.76
CA ASN A 13 -10.79 14.70 -13.08
C ASN A 13 -11.34 15.49 -11.86
N ARG A 14 -10.94 15.12 -10.64
CA ARG A 14 -11.38 15.80 -9.41
C ARG A 14 -10.34 16.77 -8.85
N LEU A 15 -9.13 16.77 -9.40
CA LEU A 15 -8.09 17.73 -9.07
C LEU A 15 -8.24 18.99 -9.91
N ALA A 16 -7.89 20.14 -9.32
CA ALA A 16 -7.66 21.36 -10.09
C ALA A 16 -6.55 21.13 -11.15
N SER A 17 -6.48 21.96 -12.18
CA SER A 17 -5.46 21.86 -13.23
C SER A 17 -4.03 22.01 -12.69
N ASP A 18 -3.87 22.62 -11.52
CA ASP A 18 -2.64 22.76 -10.72
C ASP A 18 -2.66 21.92 -9.42
N GLY A 19 -3.55 20.94 -9.32
CA GLY A 19 -3.67 20.06 -8.17
C GLY A 19 -2.59 18.97 -8.09
N ALA A 20 -2.45 18.40 -6.89
CA ALA A 20 -1.62 17.24 -6.62
C ALA A 20 -2.39 16.19 -5.78
N MET A 21 -1.98 14.94 -5.88
CA MET A 21 -2.48 13.82 -5.10
C MET A 21 -1.33 13.07 -4.45
N ALA A 22 -1.50 12.68 -3.19
CA ALA A 22 -0.67 11.69 -2.54
C ALA A 22 -1.41 10.35 -2.47
N LEU A 23 -0.72 9.25 -2.79
CA LEU A 23 -1.21 7.89 -2.65
C LEU A 23 -0.24 7.12 -1.78
N GLN A 24 -0.71 6.61 -0.65
CA GLN A 24 0.01 5.60 0.13
C GLN A 24 -0.55 4.22 -0.22
N ALA A 25 0.32 3.29 -0.60
CA ALA A 25 -0.11 1.96 -1.01
C ALA A 25 0.87 0.86 -0.60
N ILE A 26 0.34 -0.34 -0.35
CA ILE A 26 1.13 -1.57 -0.31
C ILE A 26 1.30 -2.04 -1.75
N LEU A 27 2.55 -2.23 -2.16
CA LEU A 27 2.94 -2.67 -3.48
C LEU A 27 3.58 -4.06 -3.40
N VAL A 28 3.66 -4.71 -4.55
CA VAL A 28 4.45 -5.93 -4.74
C VAL A 28 5.60 -5.62 -5.70
N PRO A 29 6.84 -6.11 -5.45
CA PRO A 29 7.92 -5.97 -6.41
C PRO A 29 7.51 -6.51 -7.78
N GLU A 30 7.91 -5.83 -8.85
CA GLU A 30 7.41 -6.12 -10.21
C GLU A 30 7.64 -7.59 -10.63
N ARG A 31 8.79 -8.17 -10.25
CA ARG A 31 9.11 -9.59 -10.49
C ARG A 31 8.09 -10.57 -9.88
N TRP A 32 7.44 -10.19 -8.79
CA TRP A 32 6.46 -11.01 -8.08
C TRP A 32 5.01 -10.65 -8.46
N TRP A 33 4.81 -9.58 -9.24
CA TRP A 33 3.47 -9.07 -9.56
C TRP A 33 2.63 -10.11 -10.31
N ALA A 34 3.17 -10.77 -11.34
CA ALA A 34 2.44 -11.79 -12.10
C ALA A 34 1.96 -12.95 -11.21
N HIS A 35 2.85 -13.43 -10.32
CA HIS A 35 2.55 -14.50 -9.38
C HIS A 35 1.50 -14.08 -8.35
N SER A 36 1.61 -12.86 -7.81
CA SER A 36 0.68 -12.31 -6.81
C SER A 36 -0.77 -12.23 -7.28
N LYS A 37 -1.02 -12.19 -8.60
CA LYS A 37 -2.36 -12.18 -9.18
C LYS A 37 -3.05 -13.54 -9.13
N GLN A 38 -2.29 -14.63 -9.18
CA GLN A 38 -2.80 -15.97 -9.41
C GLN A 38 -2.89 -16.80 -8.13
N SER A 39 -2.14 -16.45 -7.09
CA SER A 39 -2.20 -17.15 -5.81
C SER A 39 -3.42 -16.72 -4.98
N VAL A 40 -4.15 -17.70 -4.42
CA VAL A 40 -5.03 -17.48 -3.26
C VAL A 40 -4.23 -17.90 -2.05
N ASP A 41 -3.70 -16.93 -1.33
CA ASP A 41 -2.95 -17.14 -0.10
C ASP A 41 -3.85 -16.99 1.14
N PHE A 42 -3.26 -17.20 2.31
CA PHE A 42 -3.90 -17.02 3.60
C PHE A 42 -4.57 -15.63 3.73
N ILE A 43 -3.93 -14.58 3.23
CA ILE A 43 -4.42 -13.19 3.30
C ILE A 43 -5.72 -13.04 2.53
N LYS A 44 -5.77 -13.47 1.26
CA LYS A 44 -6.98 -13.37 0.44
C LYS A 44 -8.13 -14.24 0.95
N ARG A 45 -7.82 -15.36 1.62
CA ARG A 45 -8.84 -16.26 2.13
C ARG A 45 -9.46 -15.78 3.44
N TYR A 46 -8.65 -15.22 4.35
CA TYR A 46 -9.09 -14.99 5.74
C TYR A 46 -9.08 -13.53 6.18
N ILE A 47 -8.29 -12.65 5.55
CA ILE A 47 -8.08 -11.28 6.03
C ILE A 47 -8.67 -10.26 5.05
N PHE A 48 -8.27 -10.30 3.77
CA PHE A 48 -8.72 -9.36 2.74
C PHE A 48 -9.24 -10.08 1.48
N PRO A 49 -10.46 -10.65 1.53
CA PRO A 49 -11.10 -11.23 0.34
C PRO A 49 -11.23 -10.21 -0.79
N GLY A 50 -10.75 -10.58 -1.98
CA GLY A 50 -10.72 -9.69 -3.16
C GLY A 50 -9.58 -8.66 -3.17
N GLY A 51 -8.76 -8.59 -2.11
CA GLY A 51 -7.58 -7.76 -2.05
C GLY A 51 -6.59 -8.11 -3.15
N GLN A 52 -6.06 -7.09 -3.84
CA GLN A 52 -5.09 -7.26 -4.91
C GLN A 52 -3.98 -6.21 -4.78
N LEU A 53 -2.76 -6.68 -4.55
CA LEU A 53 -1.58 -5.83 -4.57
C LEU A 53 -1.24 -5.43 -6.02
N VAL A 54 -0.62 -4.26 -6.14
CA VAL A 54 -0.29 -3.66 -7.43
C VAL A 54 1.22 -3.47 -7.53
N GLY A 55 1.78 -3.75 -8.72
CA GLY A 55 3.16 -3.39 -9.04
C GLY A 55 3.25 -1.93 -9.49
N LEU A 56 4.44 -1.34 -9.39
CA LEU A 56 4.68 0.03 -9.84
C LEU A 56 4.48 0.17 -11.35
N GLY A 57 4.80 -0.87 -12.14
CA GLY A 57 4.55 -0.87 -13.59
C GLY A 57 3.07 -0.76 -13.92
N ALA A 58 2.21 -1.41 -13.11
CA ALA A 58 0.76 -1.33 -13.27
C ALA A 58 0.19 0.05 -12.95
N ILE A 59 0.76 0.74 -11.96
CA ILE A 59 0.43 2.15 -11.67
C ILE A 59 0.81 3.03 -12.86
N SER A 60 2.03 2.88 -13.39
CA SER A 60 2.49 3.63 -14.56
C SER A 60 1.56 3.44 -15.77
N GLN A 61 1.16 2.19 -16.07
CA GLN A 61 0.20 1.89 -17.13
C GLN A 61 -1.18 2.52 -16.89
N ALA A 62 -1.65 2.53 -15.64
CA ALA A 62 -2.95 3.10 -15.30
C ALA A 62 -3.00 4.63 -15.44
N LEU A 63 -1.86 5.31 -15.32
CA LEU A 63 -1.75 6.75 -15.51
C LEU A 63 -1.81 7.19 -16.98
N ALA A 64 -1.54 6.29 -17.94
CA ALA A 64 -1.40 6.62 -19.35
C ALA A 64 -2.64 7.31 -19.97
N GLY A 65 -3.83 7.10 -19.39
CA GLY A 65 -5.07 7.77 -19.80
C GLY A 65 -5.33 9.11 -19.10
N THR A 66 -4.39 9.64 -18.33
CA THR A 66 -4.58 10.83 -17.48
C THR A 66 -3.45 11.85 -17.67
N ALA A 67 -3.67 13.09 -17.23
CA ALA A 67 -2.63 14.12 -17.21
C ALA A 67 -1.71 14.03 -15.97
N LEU A 68 -1.99 13.12 -15.04
CA LEU A 68 -1.23 12.96 -13.81
C LEU A 68 0.16 12.41 -14.09
N ARG A 69 1.15 13.01 -13.43
CA ARG A 69 2.55 12.57 -13.50
C ARG A 69 3.02 12.13 -12.13
N LEU A 70 3.61 10.95 -12.02
CA LEU A 70 4.33 10.53 -10.82
C LEU A 70 5.60 11.39 -10.68
N VAL A 71 5.71 12.18 -9.62
CA VAL A 71 6.84 13.10 -9.38
C VAL A 71 7.68 12.72 -8.16
N HIS A 72 7.17 11.82 -7.31
CA HIS A 72 7.87 11.36 -6.12
C HIS A 72 7.43 9.95 -5.76
N TYR A 73 8.40 9.17 -5.30
CA TYR A 73 8.21 7.85 -4.71
C TYR A 73 9.10 7.76 -3.49
N GLU A 74 8.50 7.47 -2.34
CA GLU A 74 9.19 7.23 -1.08
C GLU A 74 8.88 5.81 -0.61
N ASP A 75 9.93 5.01 -0.41
CA ASP A 75 9.82 3.67 0.15
C ASP A 75 9.79 3.76 1.68
N ILE A 76 8.64 3.41 2.26
CA ILE A 76 8.41 3.37 3.71
C ILE A 76 8.26 1.93 4.23
N THR A 77 8.70 0.93 3.45
CA THR A 77 8.63 -0.51 3.80
C THR A 77 9.16 -0.81 5.20
N PRO A 78 10.33 -0.30 5.64
CA PRO A 78 10.82 -0.56 6.99
C PRO A 78 9.87 -0.04 8.09
N HIS A 79 9.18 1.08 7.83
CA HIS A 79 8.24 1.66 8.80
C HIS A 79 6.99 0.78 8.94
N TYR A 80 6.57 0.13 7.86
CA TYR A 80 5.40 -0.75 7.89
C TYR A 80 5.68 -2.07 8.64
N ALA A 81 6.90 -2.62 8.53
CA ALA A 81 7.34 -3.74 9.35
C ALA A 81 7.31 -3.39 10.85
N GLU A 82 7.87 -2.24 11.24
CA GLU A 82 7.83 -1.76 12.62
C GLU A 82 6.40 -1.51 13.12
N THR A 83 5.52 -1.00 12.24
CA THR A 83 4.10 -0.80 12.56
C THR A 83 3.42 -2.13 12.89
N LEU A 84 3.61 -3.16 12.06
CA LEU A 84 3.05 -4.49 12.27
C LEU A 84 3.59 -5.14 13.56
N ARG A 85 4.88 -4.98 13.85
CA ARG A 85 5.48 -5.45 15.10
C ARG A 85 4.81 -4.83 16.32
N ARG A 86 4.58 -3.51 16.31
CA ARG A 86 3.90 -2.79 17.40
C ARG A 86 2.44 -3.21 17.53
N TRP A 87 1.72 -3.33 16.42
CA TRP A 87 0.34 -3.81 16.42
C TRP A 87 0.25 -5.22 16.98
N ARG A 88 1.17 -6.12 16.60
CA ARG A 88 1.22 -7.48 17.13
C ARG A 88 1.48 -7.49 18.63
N ALA A 89 2.46 -6.74 19.12
CA ALA A 89 2.75 -6.66 20.56
C ALA A 89 1.51 -6.19 21.34
N SER A 90 0.88 -5.10 20.90
CA SER A 90 -0.35 -4.60 21.53
C SER A 90 -1.51 -5.59 21.44
N PHE A 91 -1.68 -6.27 20.30
CA PHE A 91 -2.73 -7.29 20.13
C PHE A 91 -2.56 -8.44 21.12
N LEU A 92 -1.33 -8.93 21.33
CA LEU A 92 -1.04 -10.00 22.27
C LEU A 92 -1.30 -9.58 23.73
N GLU A 93 -0.99 -8.34 24.09
CA GLU A 93 -1.27 -7.78 25.43
C GLU A 93 -2.77 -7.64 25.70
N GLN A 94 -3.59 -7.46 24.67
CA GLN A 94 -5.03 -7.25 24.80
C GLN A 94 -5.87 -8.55 24.70
N ARG A 95 -5.24 -9.73 24.86
CA ARG A 95 -5.91 -11.04 24.67
C ARG A 95 -7.20 -11.17 25.47
N ASP A 96 -7.19 -10.85 26.76
CA ASP A 96 -8.36 -11.00 27.64
C ASP A 96 -9.48 -10.03 27.25
N ALA A 97 -9.13 -8.80 26.86
CA ALA A 97 -10.08 -7.81 26.37
C ALA A 97 -10.72 -8.26 25.05
N ILE A 98 -9.92 -8.84 24.13
CA ILE A 98 -10.41 -9.40 22.86
C ILE A 98 -11.36 -10.58 23.12
N ALA A 99 -11.02 -11.46 24.05
CA ALA A 99 -11.88 -12.58 24.45
C ALA A 99 -13.21 -12.08 25.05
N ALA A 100 -13.18 -11.02 25.87
CA ALA A 100 -14.37 -10.38 26.42
C ALA A 100 -15.29 -9.76 25.35
N LEU A 101 -14.78 -9.43 24.16
CA LEU A 101 -15.57 -9.02 22.99
C LEU A 101 -16.25 -10.19 22.27
N GLY A 102 -16.08 -11.43 22.76
CA GLY A 102 -16.66 -12.64 22.16
C GLY A 102 -15.83 -13.24 21.03
N MET A 103 -14.58 -12.80 20.86
CA MET A 103 -13.66 -13.37 19.87
C MET A 103 -13.04 -14.66 20.42
N ASP A 104 -13.12 -15.73 19.62
CA ASP A 104 -12.63 -17.04 20.02
C ASP A 104 -11.12 -17.22 19.81
N GLU A 105 -10.58 -18.32 20.32
CA GLU A 105 -9.15 -18.66 20.17
C GLU A 105 -8.75 -18.78 18.69
N ARG A 106 -9.68 -19.19 17.81
CA ARG A 106 -9.42 -19.30 16.37
C ARG A 106 -9.21 -17.91 15.76
N PHE A 107 -10.03 -16.93 16.10
CA PHE A 107 -9.82 -15.54 15.71
C PHE A 107 -8.46 -15.06 16.20
N PHE A 108 -8.16 -15.26 17.48
CA PHE A 108 -6.90 -14.80 18.06
C PHE A 108 -5.68 -15.35 17.31
N ARG A 109 -5.64 -16.66 17.08
CA ARG A 109 -4.55 -17.31 16.33
C ARG A 109 -4.47 -16.86 14.87
N THR A 110 -5.62 -16.59 14.25
CA THR A 110 -5.66 -16.09 12.86
C THR A 110 -5.06 -14.69 12.77
N TRP A 111 -5.37 -13.81 13.73
CA TRP A 111 -4.87 -12.44 13.74
C TRP A 111 -3.40 -12.34 14.16
N ASP A 112 -2.95 -13.12 15.15
CA ASP A 112 -1.53 -13.21 15.51
C ASP A 112 -0.70 -13.70 14.31
N TYR A 113 -1.17 -14.76 13.63
CA TYR A 113 -0.52 -15.26 12.43
C TYR A 113 -0.51 -14.22 11.32
N TYR A 114 -1.62 -13.53 11.06
CA TYR A 114 -1.69 -12.45 10.08
C TYR A 114 -0.64 -11.36 10.33
N LEU A 115 -0.58 -10.84 11.56
CA LEU A 115 0.33 -9.75 11.91
C LEU A 115 1.79 -10.19 11.79
N ALA A 116 2.14 -11.37 12.32
CA ALA A 116 3.48 -11.92 12.23
C ALA A 116 3.91 -12.24 10.77
N TYR A 117 3.00 -12.84 10.00
CA TYR A 117 3.24 -13.18 8.60
C TYR A 117 3.50 -11.93 7.76
N CYS A 118 2.67 -10.89 7.93
CA CYS A 118 2.86 -9.64 7.23
C CYS A 118 4.13 -8.92 7.70
N GLU A 119 4.42 -8.87 9.00
CA GLU A 119 5.64 -8.27 9.54
C GLU A 119 6.88 -8.84 8.84
N GLY A 120 6.99 -10.18 8.79
CA GLY A 120 8.07 -10.87 8.09
C GLY A 120 8.10 -10.56 6.59
N ALA A 121 6.95 -10.50 5.91
CA ALA A 121 6.88 -10.19 4.49
C ALA A 121 7.39 -8.77 4.15
N PHE A 122 7.14 -7.77 5.00
CA PHE A 122 7.70 -6.42 4.84
C PHE A 122 9.17 -6.36 5.25
N HIS A 123 9.57 -7.06 6.31
CA HIS A 123 10.98 -7.14 6.74
C HIS A 123 11.87 -7.73 5.63
N GLU A 124 11.41 -8.80 4.99
CA GLU A 124 12.11 -9.48 3.88
C GLU A 124 11.87 -8.83 2.51
N ARG A 125 11.16 -7.70 2.46
CA ARG A 125 10.86 -6.95 1.21
C ARG A 125 10.17 -7.79 0.14
N VAL A 126 9.36 -8.77 0.58
CA VAL A 126 8.45 -9.52 -0.29
C VAL A 126 7.30 -8.62 -0.72
N ASN A 127 6.83 -7.77 0.20
CA ASN A 127 5.93 -6.66 -0.07
C ASN A 127 6.63 -5.33 0.21
N LEU A 128 6.11 -4.26 -0.38
CA LEU A 128 6.60 -2.90 -0.20
C LEU A 128 5.49 -2.01 0.32
N ALA A 129 5.82 -0.97 1.08
CA ALA A 129 4.91 0.12 1.39
C ALA A 129 5.51 1.42 0.87
N ALA A 130 4.73 2.21 0.14
CA ALA A 130 5.23 3.41 -0.50
C ALA A 130 4.25 4.58 -0.42
N GLN A 131 4.82 5.79 -0.42
CA GLN A 131 4.10 7.04 -0.67
C GLN A 131 4.47 7.57 -2.05
N LEU A 132 3.46 7.85 -2.86
CA LEU A 132 3.60 8.35 -4.22
C LEU A 132 2.93 9.71 -4.35
N VAL A 133 3.59 10.67 -4.99
CA VAL A 133 3.01 11.98 -5.28
C VAL A 133 2.78 12.12 -6.78
N PHE A 134 1.57 12.50 -7.14
CA PHE A 134 1.15 12.77 -8.51
C PHE A 134 0.74 14.22 -8.67
N GLU A 135 1.04 14.81 -9.83
CA GLU A 135 0.73 16.21 -10.10
C GLU A 135 0.07 16.37 -11.46
N ASN A 136 -0.89 17.27 -11.54
CA ASN A 136 -1.38 17.76 -12.83
C ASN A 136 -0.36 18.70 -13.48
N PRO A 137 -0.36 18.84 -14.82
CA PRO A 137 0.66 19.61 -15.53
C PRO A 137 0.62 21.12 -15.26
N GLY A 138 -0.45 21.66 -14.69
CA GLY A 138 -0.54 23.07 -14.32
C GLY A 138 0.25 23.42 -13.05
N LEU A 139 0.59 22.43 -12.22
CA LEU A 139 1.33 22.69 -10.98
C LEU A 139 2.78 23.08 -11.32
N ARG A 140 3.17 24.28 -10.88
CA ARG A 140 4.53 24.83 -11.02
C ARG A 140 5.07 25.08 -9.61
N ARG A 141 5.91 24.18 -9.11
CA ARG A 141 6.56 24.33 -7.79
C ARG A 141 8.05 24.02 -7.87
N ARG A 142 8.78 24.40 -6.81
CA ARG A 142 10.18 24.00 -6.63
C ARG A 142 10.29 22.48 -6.55
N ALA A 143 11.42 21.94 -6.98
CA ALA A 143 11.72 20.51 -6.84
C ALA A 143 11.63 20.09 -5.35
N ILE A 144 11.16 18.86 -5.11
CA ILE A 144 11.07 18.29 -3.76
C ILE A 144 12.44 18.25 -3.07
N LEU A 145 13.50 18.03 -3.87
CA LEU A 145 14.89 18.03 -3.39
C LEU A 145 15.42 19.41 -2.95
N GLY A 146 14.63 20.48 -3.12
CA GLY A 146 15.04 21.86 -2.84
C GLY A 146 15.62 22.58 -4.06
N ALA A 147 16.19 23.76 -3.82
CA ALA A 147 16.83 24.55 -4.87
C ALA A 147 18.24 24.01 -5.17
N LEU A 148 18.62 24.00 -6.44
CA LEU A 148 20.02 23.85 -6.83
C LEU A 148 20.78 25.04 -6.23
N ARG A 149 21.69 24.76 -5.29
CA ARG A 149 22.66 25.76 -4.84
C ARG A 149 23.66 25.92 -5.99
N ALA A 150 23.68 27.12 -6.58
CA ALA A 150 24.69 27.52 -7.56
C ALA A 150 26.04 27.72 -6.87
#